data_AF-A0A2A5SQL5-F1
#
_entry.id   AF-A0A2A5SQL5-F1
#
_cell.length_a   1.000
_cell.length_b   1.000
_cell.length_c   1.000
_cell.angle_alpha   90.00
_cell.angle_beta   90.00
_cell.angle_gamma   90.00
#
_symmetry.space_group_name_H-M   'P 1'
#
loop_
_entity.id
_entity.type
_entity.pdbx_description
1 polymer ?
#
loop_
_entity_poly.entity_id
_entity_poly.type
_entity_poly.pdbx_seq_one_letter_code
_entity_poly.pdbx_strand_id
1 'polypeptide(L)'
;MRCQHPESLPKEVEAFTPEWAKATMENDVKEVNKADIIVAIVDFDKQDTDSGTAWELGYAIALEKPTYLIRFEESLATNIMLTERNRAFFTDVKQIEDYNFLESPKIPYSGKYQ
;
A
#
# COMPACT_ATOMS: atom_id res chain seq x y z
N MET A 1 4.40 2.79 -6.74
CA MET A 1 3.47 3.95 -6.71
C MET A 1 3.95 5.07 -7.66
N ARG A 2 3.07 5.82 -8.36
CA ARG A 2 3.43 7.09 -9.01
C ARG A 2 2.97 8.23 -8.10
N CYS A 3 3.92 8.94 -7.48
CA CYS A 3 3.65 10.10 -6.62
C CYS A 3 2.83 11.15 -7.37
N GLN A 4 1.67 11.52 -6.81
CA GLN A 4 0.81 12.55 -7.39
C GLN A 4 1.26 13.94 -6.95
N HIS A 5 1.02 14.95 -7.78
CA HIS A 5 1.28 16.33 -7.38
C HIS A 5 0.30 16.72 -6.26
N PRO A 6 0.76 17.07 -5.06
CA PRO A 6 -0.13 17.36 -3.94
C PRO A 6 -1.03 18.55 -4.24
N GLU A 7 -2.32 18.47 -3.87
CA GLU A 7 -3.26 19.58 -4.08
C GLU A 7 -2.84 20.87 -3.34
N SER A 8 -2.08 20.72 -2.26
CA SER A 8 -1.56 21.83 -1.46
C SER A 8 -0.32 22.52 -2.06
N LEU A 9 0.30 21.92 -3.09
CA LEU A 9 1.49 22.45 -3.74
C LEU A 9 1.08 23.29 -4.97
N PRO A 10 1.68 24.47 -5.19
CA PRO A 10 1.42 25.27 -6.39
C PRO A 10 1.81 24.50 -7.66
N LYS A 11 0.98 24.59 -8.71
CA LYS A 11 1.18 23.86 -9.98
C LYS A 11 2.47 24.22 -10.70
N GLU A 12 3.03 25.38 -10.38
CA GLU A 12 4.27 25.90 -10.92
C GLU A 12 5.49 25.17 -10.37
N VAL A 13 5.36 24.47 -9.23
CA VAL A 13 6.45 23.66 -8.67
C VAL A 13 6.67 22.44 -9.55
N GLU A 14 7.83 22.40 -10.21
CA GLU A 14 8.21 21.32 -11.11
C GLU A 14 8.37 19.99 -10.35
N ALA A 15 7.88 18.91 -10.96
CA ALA A 15 8.05 17.56 -10.43
C ALA A 15 9.54 17.19 -10.29
N PHE A 16 9.85 16.31 -9.35
CA PHE A 16 11.22 15.83 -9.08
C PHE A 16 12.21 16.91 -8.60
N THR A 17 11.72 18.07 -8.16
CA THR A 17 12.50 19.04 -7.39
C THR A 17 12.51 18.69 -5.89
N PRO A 18 13.47 19.18 -5.09
CA PRO A 18 13.48 18.95 -3.64
C PRO A 18 12.21 19.46 -2.93
N GLU A 19 11.66 20.59 -3.39
CA GLU A 19 10.42 21.14 -2.86
C GLU A 19 9.23 20.21 -3.13
N TRP A 20 9.08 19.78 -4.39
CA TRP A 20 8.04 18.83 -4.78
C TRP A 20 8.17 17.50 -4.03
N ALA A 21 9.39 16.96 -3.94
CA ALA A 21 9.63 15.67 -3.29
C ALA A 21 9.27 15.71 -1.81
N LYS A 22 9.65 16.79 -1.12
CA LYS A 22 9.29 17.00 0.30
C LYS A 22 7.78 17.11 0.47
N ALA A 23 7.13 17.99 -0.29
CA ALA A 23 5.70 18.20 -0.17
C ALA A 23 4.90 16.93 -0.50
N THR A 24 5.36 16.13 -1.46
CA THR A 24 4.69 14.89 -1.85
C THR A 24 4.80 13.82 -0.77
N MET A 25 6.01 13.58 -0.27
CA MET A 25 6.21 12.62 0.82
C MET A 25 5.44 13.02 2.09
N GLU A 26 5.45 14.30 2.46
CA GLU A 26 4.70 14.79 3.62
C GLU A 26 3.19 14.65 3.43
N ASN A 27 2.69 14.85 2.21
CA ASN A 27 1.29 14.64 1.87
C ASN A 27 0.90 13.16 1.99
N ASP A 28 1.70 12.25 1.44
CA ASP A 28 1.42 10.81 1.48
C ASP A 28 1.40 10.31 2.94
N VAL A 29 2.36 10.74 3.77
CA VAL A 29 2.37 10.45 5.22
C VAL A 29 1.12 10.99 5.92
N LYS A 30 0.69 12.21 5.58
CA LYS A 30 -0.51 12.81 6.15
C LYS A 30 -1.77 12.03 5.79
N GLU A 31 -1.90 11.58 4.53
CA GLU A 31 -3.05 10.79 4.10
C GLU A 31 -3.04 9.38 4.71
N VAL A 32 -1.87 8.74 4.86
CA VAL A 32 -1.76 7.49 5.63
C VAL A 32 -2.23 7.69 7.08
N ASN A 33 -1.83 8.78 7.73
CA ASN A 33 -2.27 9.09 9.10
C ASN A 33 -3.79 9.26 9.20
N LYS A 34 -4.43 9.89 8.21
CA LYS A 34 -5.88 10.09 8.18
C LYS A 34 -6.67 8.84 7.82
N ALA A 35 -6.10 7.95 7.00
CA ALA A 35 -6.82 6.79 6.49
C ALA A 35 -7.21 5.82 7.61
N ASP A 36 -8.44 5.32 7.58
CA ASP A 36 -8.91 4.29 8.53
C ASP A 36 -8.32 2.91 8.20
N ILE A 37 -8.06 2.66 6.92
CA ILE A 37 -7.53 1.41 6.39
C ILE A 37 -6.50 1.70 5.28
N ILE A 38 -5.60 0.75 5.03
CA ILE A 38 -4.64 0.83 3.93
C ILE A 38 -4.85 -0.36 3.01
N VAL A 39 -4.97 -0.07 1.71
CA VAL A 39 -5.05 -1.08 0.65
C VAL A 39 -3.86 -0.89 -0.28
N ALA A 40 -3.06 -1.92 -0.48
CA ALA A 40 -1.84 -1.84 -1.29
C ALA A 40 -1.76 -2.96 -2.33
N ILE A 41 -1.31 -2.61 -3.53
CA ILE A 41 -0.94 -3.57 -4.58
C ILE A 41 0.54 -3.88 -4.40
N VAL A 42 0.88 -5.15 -4.17
CA VAL A 42 2.24 -5.56 -3.78
C VAL A 42 3.10 -6.10 -4.91
N ASP A 43 2.57 -6.14 -6.14
CA ASP A 43 3.21 -6.74 -7.31
C ASP A 43 2.94 -5.99 -8.63
N PHE A 44 2.77 -4.66 -8.52
CA PHE A 44 2.31 -3.79 -9.62
C PHE A 44 3.12 -3.90 -10.92
N ASP A 45 4.40 -4.30 -10.86
CA ASP A 45 5.30 -4.45 -12.00
C ASP A 45 5.72 -5.91 -12.26
N LYS A 46 4.96 -6.89 -11.74
CA LYS A 46 5.30 -8.32 -11.75
C LYS A 46 6.61 -8.64 -11.01
N GLN A 47 7.04 -7.76 -10.11
CA GLN A 47 8.14 -8.01 -9.19
C GLN A 47 7.62 -7.97 -7.75
N ASP A 48 8.50 -8.24 -6.79
CA ASP A 48 8.18 -8.07 -5.37
C ASP A 48 7.90 -6.59 -5.05
N THR A 49 7.31 -6.35 -3.88
CA THR A 49 6.83 -5.03 -3.46
C THR A 49 7.88 -3.94 -3.60
N ASP A 50 7.52 -2.84 -4.26
CA ASP A 50 8.42 -1.69 -4.40
C ASP A 50 8.75 -1.08 -3.02
N SER A 51 9.95 -0.52 -2.90
CA SER A 51 10.44 -0.01 -1.61
C SER A 51 9.61 1.14 -1.03
N GLY A 52 8.93 1.92 -1.88
CA GLY A 52 8.00 2.96 -1.44
C GLY A 52 6.77 2.35 -0.78
N THR A 53 6.11 1.43 -1.51
CA THR A 53 4.94 0.70 -0.99
C THR A 53 5.27 -0.07 0.30
N ALA A 54 6.45 -0.71 0.37
CA ALA A 54 6.91 -1.41 1.57
C ALA A 54 7.10 -0.46 2.77
N TRP A 55 7.63 0.75 2.53
CA TRP A 55 7.80 1.76 3.57
C TRP A 55 6.45 2.25 4.11
N GLU A 56 5.49 2.53 3.23
CA GLU A 56 4.14 2.98 3.60
C GLU A 56 3.38 1.91 4.37
N LEU A 57 3.47 0.65 3.95
CA LEU A 57 2.91 -0.50 4.67
C LEU A 57 3.56 -0.67 6.04
N GLY A 58 4.89 -0.59 6.13
CA GLY A 58 5.61 -0.65 7.40
C GLY A 58 5.18 0.46 8.36
N TYR A 59 5.04 1.69 7.85
CA TYR A 59 4.56 2.83 8.62
C TYR A 59 3.11 2.64 9.09
N ALA A 60 2.21 2.19 8.21
CA ALA A 60 0.82 1.90 8.55
C ALA A 60 0.67 0.78 9.59
N ILE A 61 1.46 -0.29 9.47
CA ILE A 61 1.50 -1.40 10.44
C ILE A 61 1.97 -0.89 11.80
N ALA A 62 2.97 0.01 11.84
CA ALA A 62 3.44 0.63 13.08
C ALA A 62 2.38 1.53 13.74
N LEU A 63 1.47 2.11 12.95
CA LEU A 63 0.29 2.86 13.42
C LEU A 63 -0.91 1.96 13.75
N GLU A 64 -0.75 0.63 13.72
CA GLU A 64 -1.81 -0.36 13.96
C GLU A 64 -3.02 -0.25 13.01
N LYS A 65 -2.83 0.37 11.85
CA LYS A 65 -3.89 0.49 10.84
C LYS A 65 -4.16 -0.88 10.19
N PRO A 66 -5.43 -1.27 9.98
CA PRO A 66 -5.76 -2.45 9.20
C PRO A 66 -5.23 -2.35 7.77
N THR A 67 -4.39 -3.30 7.37
CA THR A 67 -3.80 -3.38 6.04
C THR A 67 -4.38 -4.52 5.23
N TYR A 68 -4.58 -4.27 3.94
CA TYR A 68 -5.18 -5.18 2.97
C TYR A 68 -4.28 -5.22 1.73
N LEU A 69 -3.87 -6.41 1.31
CA LEU A 69 -2.90 -6.54 0.22
C LEU A 69 -3.54 -7.20 -0.99
N ILE A 70 -3.21 -6.67 -2.17
CA ILE A 70 -3.65 -7.18 -3.45
C ILE A 70 -2.42 -7.68 -4.20
N ARG A 71 -2.47 -8.93 -4.65
CA ARG A 71 -1.40 -9.55 -5.43
C ARG A 71 -1.98 -10.38 -6.56
N PHE A 72 -1.77 -9.92 -7.78
CA PHE A 72 -2.22 -10.59 -9.00
C PHE A 72 -1.34 -11.77 -9.43
N GLU A 73 -0.05 -11.75 -9.13
CA GLU A 73 0.95 -12.75 -9.53
C GLU A 73 1.27 -13.70 -8.37
N GLU A 74 0.45 -14.75 -8.23
CA GLU A 74 0.59 -15.74 -7.15
C GLU A 74 1.91 -16.55 -7.21
N SER A 75 2.60 -16.53 -8.34
CA SER A 75 3.86 -17.25 -8.53
C SER A 75 5.06 -16.58 -7.84
N LEU A 76 4.96 -15.29 -7.54
CA LEU A 76 6.00 -14.52 -6.85
C LEU A 76 5.96 -14.82 -5.35
N ALA A 77 7.14 -15.06 -4.78
CA ALA A 77 7.25 -15.14 -3.34
C ALA A 77 7.14 -13.73 -2.74
N THR A 78 6.47 -13.62 -1.60
CA THR A 78 6.27 -12.34 -0.90
C THR A 78 7.10 -12.33 0.37
N ASN A 79 7.73 -11.18 0.62
CA ASN A 79 8.52 -10.94 1.81
C ASN A 79 7.71 -11.20 3.10
N ILE A 80 8.27 -11.96 4.05
CA ILE A 80 7.60 -12.30 5.33
C ILE A 80 7.14 -11.09 6.15
N MET A 81 7.80 -9.94 6.00
CA MET A 81 7.43 -8.71 6.72
C MET A 81 6.07 -8.16 6.24
N LEU A 82 5.63 -8.57 5.05
CA LEU A 82 4.38 -8.18 4.42
C LEU A 82 3.33 -9.30 4.47
N THR A 83 3.57 -10.46 5.08
CA THR A 83 2.57 -11.54 5.13
C THR A 83 1.75 -11.53 6.43
N GLU A 84 2.41 -11.51 7.58
CA GLU A 84 1.78 -11.95 8.84
C GLU A 84 0.84 -10.92 9.51
N ARG A 85 1.00 -9.63 9.21
CA ARG A 85 0.29 -8.55 9.93
C ARG A 85 -0.94 -8.00 9.21
N ASN A 86 -1.24 -8.50 8.02
CA ASN A 86 -2.36 -8.02 7.20
C ASN A 86 -3.68 -8.72 7.52
N ARG A 87 -4.79 -8.01 7.27
CA ARG A 87 -6.14 -8.53 7.49
C ARG A 87 -6.60 -9.45 6.38
N ALA A 88 -6.40 -9.06 5.13
CA ALA A 88 -6.78 -9.89 3.99
C ALA A 88 -5.77 -9.79 2.85
N PHE A 89 -5.63 -10.91 2.13
CA PHE A 89 -4.90 -11.02 0.88
C PHE A 89 -5.88 -11.30 -0.25
N PHE A 90 -5.84 -10.46 -1.27
CA PHE A 90 -6.66 -10.55 -2.47
C PHE A 90 -5.78 -10.92 -3.66
N THR A 91 -6.32 -11.74 -4.57
CA THR A 91 -5.69 -12.10 -5.84
C THR A 91 -6.45 -11.58 -7.05
N ASP A 92 -7.66 -11.06 -6.85
CA ASP A 92 -8.49 -10.45 -7.88
C ASP A 92 -9.21 -9.21 -7.33
N VAL A 93 -9.40 -8.18 -8.16
CA VAL A 93 -10.07 -6.92 -7.78
C VAL A 93 -11.51 -7.17 -7.32
N LYS A 94 -12.20 -8.17 -7.87
CA LYS A 94 -13.57 -8.52 -7.48
C LYS A 94 -13.68 -8.94 -6.02
N GLN A 95 -12.64 -9.58 -5.48
CA GLN A 95 -12.64 -9.96 -4.07
C GLN A 95 -12.69 -8.74 -3.15
N ILE A 96 -12.16 -7.60 -3.60
CA ILE A 96 -12.17 -6.32 -2.89
C ILE A 96 -13.57 -5.69 -2.98
N GLU A 97 -14.17 -5.72 -4.18
CA GLU A 97 -15.53 -5.23 -4.42
C GLU A 97 -16.55 -5.94 -3.53
N ASP A 98 -16.40 -7.26 -3.35
CA ASP A 98 -17.27 -8.08 -2.51
C ASP A 98 -16.87 -8.08 -1.01
N TYR A 99 -15.76 -7.42 -0.64
CA TYR A 99 -15.23 -7.49 0.72
C TYR A 99 -15.95 -6.54 1.68
N ASN A 100 -16.37 -7.06 2.83
CA ASN A 100 -16.94 -6.24 3.91
C ASN A 100 -15.83 -5.66 4.81
N PHE A 101 -15.40 -4.44 4.50
CA PHE A 101 -14.38 -3.71 5.30
C PHE A 101 -14.81 -3.38 6.73
N LEU A 102 -16.10 -3.35 7.03
CA LEU A 102 -16.61 -3.09 8.39
C LEU A 102 -16.43 -4.30 9.31
N GLU A 103 -16.68 -5.51 8.78
CA GLU A 103 -16.46 -6.76 9.51
C GLU A 103 -14.99 -7.19 9.50
N SER A 104 -14.22 -6.77 8.48
CA SER A 104 -12.80 -7.07 8.33
C SER A 104 -12.45 -8.57 8.51
N PRO A 105 -13.17 -9.52 7.86
CA PRO A 105 -12.88 -10.95 8.02
C PRO A 105 -11.46 -11.28 7.54
N LYS A 106 -10.73 -12.09 8.33
CA LYS A 106 -9.34 -12.43 8.00
C LYS A 106 -9.28 -13.34 6.77
N ILE A 107 -8.50 -12.95 5.76
CA ILE A 107 -8.13 -13.81 4.63
C ILE A 107 -6.62 -14.05 4.72
N PRO A 108 -6.16 -15.26 5.10
CA PRO A 108 -4.75 -15.54 5.28
C PRO A 108 -4.00 -15.53 3.95
N TYR A 109 -2.69 -15.28 4.04
CA TYR A 109 -1.80 -15.43 2.91
C TYR A 109 -1.70 -16.90 2.47
N SER A 110 -1.81 -17.15 1.16
CA SER A 110 -1.77 -18.49 0.55
C SER A 110 -0.60 -18.72 -0.41
N GLY A 111 0.31 -17.75 -0.57
CA GLY A 111 1.42 -17.82 -1.52
C GLY A 111 2.72 -18.41 -0.96
N LYS A 112 3.80 -18.25 -1.73
CA LYS A 112 5.16 -18.63 -1.32
C LYS A 112 5.83 -17.52 -0.50
N TYR A 113 6.67 -17.88 0.46
CA TYR A 113 7.38 -16.91 1.30
C TYR A 113 8.81 -16.69 0.78
N GLN A 114 9.34 -15.49 1.02
CA GLN A 114 10.74 -15.14 0.81
C GLN A 114 11.30 -14.32 1.98
#